data_AF-A0A380S8U9-F1
#
_entry.id   AF-A0A380S8U9-F1
#
_cell.length_a   1.000
_cell.length_b   1.000
_cell.length_c   1.000
_cell.angle_alpha   90.00
_cell.angle_beta   90.00
_cell.angle_gamma   90.00
#
_symmetry.space_group_name_H-M   'P 1'
#
loop_
_entity.id
_entity.type
_entity.pdbx_description
1 polymer ?
#
loop_
_entity_poly.entity_id
_entity_poly.type
_entity_poly.pdbx_seq_one_letter_code
_entity_poly.pdbx_strand_id
1 'polypeptide(L)'
;MQKIGDIPNTRADSNGEFTDGNVAGGTPPTILPAEWFNTIQRELINVLVAGGVTPDTTKFNQLITAISKLITDGGFLKTTNNLSEIKGSGTSRRRTNSRKPWFGRCSKTNSGDWY
;
A
#
# COMPACT_ATOMS: atom_id res chain seq x y z
N MET A 1 -22.10 -2.29 0.44
CA MET A 1 -22.59 -3.00 1.63
C MET A 1 -24.11 -3.00 1.67
N GLN A 2 -24.70 -4.18 1.87
CA GLN A 2 -26.15 -4.38 2.04
C GLN A 2 -26.56 -3.97 3.46
N LYS A 3 -27.63 -3.19 3.63
CA LYS A 3 -28.14 -2.85 4.97
C LYS A 3 -29.01 -3.97 5.51
N ILE A 4 -29.13 -4.05 6.84
CA ILE A 4 -30.02 -5.03 7.48
C ILE A 4 -31.49 -4.78 7.13
N GLY A 5 -31.89 -3.53 6.87
CA GLY A 5 -33.24 -3.20 6.39
C GLY A 5 -33.54 -3.60 4.93
N ASP A 6 -32.51 -3.89 4.13
CA ASP A 6 -32.68 -4.34 2.73
C ASP A 6 -32.78 -5.87 2.61
N ILE A 7 -32.43 -6.60 3.68
CA ILE A 7 -32.67 -8.04 3.80
C ILE A 7 -34.14 -8.19 4.21
N PRO A 8 -34.90 -9.17 3.69
CA PRO A 8 -36.36 -9.26 3.89
C PRO A 8 -36.85 -9.51 5.34
N ASN A 9 -36.06 -9.17 6.36
CA ASN A 9 -36.47 -9.13 7.76
C ASN A 9 -36.88 -7.69 8.17
N THR A 10 -38.18 -7.46 8.37
CA THR A 10 -38.79 -6.18 8.75
C THR A 10 -38.48 -5.71 10.19
N ARG A 11 -37.25 -5.88 10.67
CA ARG A 11 -36.90 -5.71 12.10
C ARG A 11 -35.63 -4.88 12.33
N ALA A 12 -35.27 -4.05 11.36
CA ALA A 12 -34.33 -2.96 11.59
C ALA A 12 -35.09 -1.73 12.11
N ASP A 13 -34.40 -0.82 12.79
CA ASP A 13 -35.00 0.46 13.20
C ASP A 13 -35.26 1.38 11.98
N SER A 14 -35.76 2.60 12.22
CA SER A 14 -36.04 3.57 11.14
C SER A 14 -34.80 3.99 10.33
N ASN A 15 -33.60 3.73 10.84
CA ASN A 15 -32.32 4.04 10.19
C ASN A 15 -31.72 2.81 9.47
N GLY A 16 -32.36 1.64 9.60
CA GLY A 16 -31.86 0.39 9.06
C GLY A 16 -30.73 -0.19 9.89
N GLU A 17 -30.75 0.01 11.21
CA GLU A 17 -29.77 -0.49 12.19
C GLU A 17 -30.37 -1.62 13.08
N PHE A 18 -29.50 -2.26 13.86
CA PHE A 18 -29.90 -3.28 14.83
C PHE A 18 -30.59 -2.66 16.03
N THR A 19 -31.62 -3.33 16.53
CA THR A 19 -32.31 -3.00 17.77
C THR A 19 -32.53 -4.25 18.60
N ASP A 20 -32.29 -4.15 19.91
CA ASP A 20 -32.66 -5.18 20.89
C ASP A 20 -34.18 -5.30 21.07
N GLY A 21 -34.94 -4.39 20.43
CA GLY A 21 -36.37 -4.28 20.59
C GLY A 21 -36.77 -3.88 22.01
N ASN A 22 -38.07 -3.77 22.23
CA ASN A 22 -38.67 -3.62 23.54
C ASN A 22 -39.94 -4.47 23.57
N VAL A 23 -39.84 -5.67 24.16
CA VAL A 23 -40.97 -6.61 24.27
C VAL A 23 -42.15 -6.03 25.05
N ALA A 24 -41.90 -5.13 26.01
CA ALA A 24 -42.95 -4.44 26.77
C ALA A 24 -43.58 -3.27 25.97
N GLY A 25 -42.85 -2.72 25.00
CA GLY A 25 -43.31 -1.63 24.12
C GLY A 25 -43.84 -2.09 22.76
N GLY A 26 -43.89 -3.40 22.51
CA GLY A 26 -44.37 -3.97 21.23
C GLY A 26 -43.37 -3.90 20.08
N THR A 27 -42.12 -3.50 20.31
CA THR A 27 -41.08 -3.46 19.28
C THR A 27 -40.29 -4.77 19.32
N PRO A 28 -40.39 -5.64 18.30
CA PRO A 28 -39.62 -6.88 18.28
C PRO A 28 -38.12 -6.62 18.03
N PRO A 29 -37.21 -7.44 18.61
CA PRO A 29 -35.78 -7.37 18.33
C PRO A 29 -35.46 -7.68 16.86
N THR A 30 -34.33 -7.14 16.38
CA THR A 30 -33.78 -7.46 15.06
C THR A 30 -33.38 -8.93 14.98
N ILE A 31 -33.93 -9.63 13.99
CA ILE A 31 -33.46 -10.97 13.63
C ILE A 31 -32.11 -10.81 12.93
N LEU A 32 -31.13 -11.61 13.29
CA LEU A 32 -29.79 -11.60 12.69
C LEU A 32 -29.72 -12.64 11.54
N PRO A 33 -29.88 -12.24 10.26
CA PRO A 33 -29.94 -13.15 9.15
C PRO A 33 -28.52 -13.52 8.68
N ALA A 34 -28.35 -14.76 8.23
CA ALA A 34 -27.07 -15.24 7.72
C ALA A 34 -26.54 -14.40 6.53
N GLU A 35 -27.43 -13.87 5.69
CA GLU A 35 -27.07 -13.02 4.55
C GLU A 35 -26.31 -11.75 4.96
N TRP A 36 -26.66 -11.17 6.12
CA TRP A 36 -25.97 -9.98 6.62
C TRP A 36 -24.55 -10.30 7.07
N PHE A 37 -24.38 -11.38 7.84
CA PHE A 37 -23.06 -11.83 8.28
C PHE A 37 -22.17 -12.24 7.09
N ASN A 38 -22.75 -12.92 6.10
CA ASN A 38 -22.05 -13.29 4.87
C ASN A 38 -21.60 -12.07 4.07
N THR A 39 -22.38 -10.98 4.09
CA THR A 39 -22.00 -9.71 3.45
C THR A 39 -20.76 -9.13 4.11
N ILE A 40 -20.72 -9.04 5.43
CA ILE A 40 -19.53 -8.57 6.16
C ILE A 40 -18.34 -9.48 5.91
N GLN A 41 -18.52 -10.79 5.98
CA GLN A 41 -17.45 -11.75 5.72
C GLN A 41 -16.87 -11.56 4.31
N ARG A 42 -17.72 -11.39 3.29
CA ARG A 42 -17.29 -11.13 1.91
C ARG A 42 -16.51 -9.82 1.78
N GLU A 43 -16.95 -8.75 2.43
CA GLU A 43 -16.23 -7.46 2.40
C GLU A 43 -14.85 -7.58 3.07
N LEU A 44 -14.75 -8.26 4.21
CA LEU A 44 -13.47 -8.51 4.87
C LEU A 44 -12.54 -9.37 4.00
N ILE A 45 -13.07 -10.39 3.32
CA ILE A 45 -12.32 -11.20 2.36
C ILE A 45 -11.86 -10.34 1.17
N ASN A 46 -12.68 -9.42 0.67
CA ASN A 46 -12.28 -8.53 -0.43
C ASN A 46 -11.08 -7.64 -0.03
N VAL A 47 -11.03 -7.14 1.21
CA VAL A 47 -9.88 -6.38 1.73
C VAL A 47 -8.61 -7.26 1.75
N LEU A 48 -8.73 -8.51 2.20
CA LEU A 48 -7.63 -9.48 2.19
C LEU A 48 -7.11 -9.74 0.78
N VAL A 49 -8.03 -9.96 -0.18
CA VAL A 49 -7.70 -10.16 -1.60
C VAL A 49 -7.00 -8.94 -2.18
N ALA A 50 -7.50 -7.73 -1.90
CA ALA A 50 -6.87 -6.49 -2.37
C ALA A 50 -5.44 -6.33 -1.82
N GLY A 51 -5.20 -6.73 -0.57
CA GLY A 51 -3.87 -6.76 0.03
C GLY A 51 -3.01 -7.97 -0.34
N GLY A 52 -3.47 -8.84 -1.24
CA GLY A 52 -2.74 -10.06 -1.64
C GLY A 52 -2.47 -11.01 -0.48
N VAL A 53 -3.41 -11.11 0.46
CA VAL A 53 -3.35 -12.02 1.62
C VAL A 53 -4.37 -13.14 1.44
N THR A 54 -3.90 -14.38 1.46
CA THR A 54 -4.78 -15.56 1.40
C THR A 54 -5.44 -15.78 2.77
N PRO A 55 -6.77 -15.92 2.84
CA PRO A 55 -7.49 -16.22 4.08
C PRO A 55 -7.01 -17.52 4.75
N ASP A 56 -6.74 -17.48 6.05
CA ASP A 56 -6.28 -18.60 6.86
C ASP A 56 -7.07 -18.70 8.18
N THR A 57 -7.72 -19.82 8.46
CA THR A 57 -8.57 -19.97 9.66
C THR A 57 -7.79 -19.99 10.98
N THR A 58 -6.46 -20.11 10.93
CA THR A 58 -5.59 -20.16 12.11
C THR A 58 -5.00 -18.81 12.50
N LYS A 59 -5.19 -17.77 11.67
CA LYS A 59 -4.59 -16.45 11.84
C LYS A 59 -5.63 -15.36 12.07
N PHE A 60 -5.44 -14.53 13.08
CA PHE A 60 -6.37 -13.43 13.41
C PHE A 60 -5.82 -12.04 13.08
N ASN A 61 -4.63 -11.96 12.47
CA ASN A 61 -3.94 -10.71 12.12
C ASN A 61 -3.91 -10.43 10.60
N GLN A 62 -4.79 -11.05 9.83
CA GLN A 62 -4.72 -10.99 8.37
C GLN A 62 -5.22 -9.65 7.82
N LEU A 63 -6.26 -9.06 8.43
CA LEU A 63 -6.77 -7.75 8.05
C LEU A 63 -5.71 -6.65 8.22
N ILE A 64 -5.03 -6.63 9.38
CA ILE A 64 -3.96 -5.66 9.61
C ILE A 64 -2.79 -5.87 8.65
N THR A 65 -2.47 -7.12 8.31
CA THR A 65 -1.44 -7.44 7.31
C THR A 65 -1.83 -6.94 5.91
N ALA A 66 -3.07 -7.17 5.49
CA ALA A 66 -3.58 -6.70 4.19
C ALA A 66 -3.59 -5.18 4.09
N ILE A 67 -4.06 -4.48 5.12
CA ILE A 67 -4.06 -3.01 5.17
C ILE A 67 -2.64 -2.45 5.13
N SER A 68 -1.71 -3.05 5.88
CA SER A 68 -0.30 -2.62 5.90
C SER A 68 0.35 -2.76 4.53
N LYS A 69 0.06 -3.87 3.82
CA LYS A 69 0.50 -4.06 2.43
C LYS A 69 -0.11 -3.04 1.48
N LEU A 70 -1.42 -2.81 1.54
CA LEU A 70 -2.10 -1.80 0.70
C LEU A 70 -1.50 -0.40 0.85
N ILE A 71 -1.13 -0.01 2.06
CA ILE A 71 -0.50 1.29 2.34
C ILE A 71 0.94 1.34 1.79
N THR A 72 1.70 0.25 1.93
CA THR A 72 3.11 0.19 1.51
C THR A 72 3.24 0.07 -0.01
N ASP A 73 2.43 -0.78 -0.63
CA ASP A 73 2.45 -1.08 -2.06
C ASP A 73 1.75 0.00 -2.89
N GLY A 74 0.85 0.80 -2.29
CA GLY A 74 0.15 1.92 -2.91
C GLY A 74 1.05 3.07 -3.42
N GLY A 75 2.36 2.94 -3.29
CA GLY A 75 3.33 3.79 -4.00
C GLY A 75 3.47 5.21 -3.44
N PHE A 76 2.82 5.53 -2.30
CA PHE A 76 3.00 6.81 -1.62
C PHE A 76 4.45 7.01 -1.17
N LEU A 77 5.15 5.93 -0.84
CA LEU A 77 6.57 5.90 -0.54
C LEU A 77 7.29 5.05 -1.59
N LYS A 78 7.51 5.57 -2.80
CA LYS A 78 8.42 4.90 -3.76
C LYS A 78 9.86 4.96 -3.21
N THR A 79 10.19 4.04 -2.30
CA THR A 79 11.53 3.86 -1.72
C THR A 79 12.58 3.56 -2.79
N THR A 80 12.17 3.09 -3.97
CA THR A 80 13.02 2.90 -5.15
C THR A 80 13.56 4.22 -5.74
N ASN A 81 12.85 5.33 -5.58
CA ASN A 81 13.18 6.62 -6.20
C ASN A 81 13.94 7.57 -5.28
N ASN A 82 14.15 7.22 -4.01
CA ASN A 82 14.71 8.14 -3.02
C ASN A 82 16.11 8.67 -3.42
N LEU A 83 16.85 8.00 -4.31
CA LEU A 83 18.20 8.39 -4.74
C LEU A 83 18.56 7.98 -6.18
N SER A 84 17.60 7.65 -7.06
CA SER A 84 17.89 7.15 -8.43
C SER A 84 18.65 8.17 -9.29
N GLU A 85 18.33 9.46 -9.14
CA GLU A 85 18.97 10.57 -9.87
C GLU A 85 20.41 10.84 -9.39
N ILE A 86 20.71 10.58 -8.11
CA ILE A 86 22.04 10.79 -7.52
C ILE A 86 22.98 9.61 -7.84
N LYS A 87 22.43 8.39 -7.95
CA LYS A 87 23.22 7.20 -8.35
C LYS A 87 23.87 7.38 -9.73
N GLY A 88 23.18 8.02 -10.67
CA GLY A 88 23.71 8.31 -12.00
C GLY A 88 24.63 9.54 -12.06
N SER A 89 24.43 10.52 -11.16
CA SER A 89 25.18 11.79 -11.20
C SER A 89 26.61 11.68 -10.65
N GLY A 90 26.89 10.71 -9.76
CA GLY A 90 28.23 10.44 -9.24
C GLY A 90 29.24 9.98 -10.30
N THR A 91 28.78 9.22 -11.29
CA THR A 91 29.59 8.73 -12.42
C THR A 91 29.91 9.85 -13.41
N SER A 92 28.98 10.77 -13.65
CA SER A 92 29.20 11.95 -14.50
C SER A 92 30.17 12.96 -13.86
N ARG A 93 30.12 13.15 -12.53
CA ARG A 93 31.01 14.09 -11.80
C ARG A 93 32.44 13.58 -11.65
N ARG A 94 32.66 12.26 -11.57
CA ARG A 94 34.02 11.67 -11.53
C ARG A 94 34.75 11.76 -12.87
N ARG A 95 34.05 11.82 -14.01
CA ARG A 95 34.65 11.88 -15.34
C ARG A 95 35.21 13.26 -15.71
N THR A 96 34.69 14.34 -15.12
CA THR A 96 35.21 15.70 -15.33
C THR A 96 36.38 16.04 -14.40
N ASN A 97 36.45 15.47 -13.19
CA ASN A 97 37.47 15.82 -12.20
C ASN A 97 38.75 14.95 -12.21
N SER A 98 38.81 13.88 -13.01
CA SER A 98 39.91 12.89 -12.95
C SER A 98 40.96 13.03 -14.07
N ARG A 99 40.96 14.12 -14.84
CA ARG A 99 41.73 14.14 -16.10
C ARG A 99 42.66 15.31 -16.41
N LYS A 100 43.07 16.19 -15.46
CA LYS A 100 44.32 16.97 -15.60
C LYS A 100 44.93 17.37 -14.25
N PRO A 101 46.05 16.76 -13.81
CA PRO A 101 46.94 17.42 -12.85
C PRO A 101 47.51 18.69 -13.50
N TRP A 102 47.59 19.78 -12.72
CA TRP A 102 48.07 21.09 -13.16
C TRP A 102 49.57 21.14 -13.50
N PHE A 103 50.31 20.05 -13.27
CA PHE A 103 51.71 19.92 -13.66
C PHE A 103 51.91 18.66 -14.51
N GLY A 104 52.54 18.83 -15.67
CA GLY A 104 53.10 17.71 -16.44
C GLY A 104 52.60 17.60 -17.88
N ARG A 105 52.97 18.56 -18.74
CA ARG A 105 53.17 18.28 -20.16
C ARG A 105 54.44 18.97 -20.66
N CYS A 106 55.58 18.52 -20.16
CA CYS A 106 56.89 18.75 -20.79
C CYS A 106 57.41 17.40 -21.25
N SER A 107 56.97 16.93 -22.43
CA SER A 107 57.60 15.79 -23.08
C SER A 107 58.79 16.30 -23.88
N LYS A 108 60.01 16.01 -23.41
CA LYS A 108 61.22 16.14 -24.21
C LYS A 108 61.07 15.27 -25.46
N THR A 109 60.84 15.87 -26.61
CA THR A 109 61.20 15.26 -27.89
C THR A 109 62.58 15.78 -28.24
N ASN A 110 63.55 14.89 -28.12
CA ASN A 110 64.89 15.06 -28.65
C ASN A 110 64.76 15.14 -30.18
N SER A 111 65.06 16.30 -30.74
CA SER A 111 65.35 16.43 -32.17
C SER A 111 66.22 17.67 -32.31
N GLY A 112 67.52 17.44 -32.49
CA GLY A 112 68.41 18.45 -33.02
C GLY A 112 67.89 18.89 -34.39
N ASP A 113 67.90 20.21 -34.57
CA ASP A 113 67.96 20.93 -35.85
C ASP A 113 67.59 22.37 -35.56
N TRP A 114 68.58 23.18 -35.17
CA TRP A 114 68.56 24.63 -35.40
C TRP A 114 70.01 25.09 -35.57
N TYR A 115 70.30 25.50 -36.82
CA TYR A 115 71.52 26.11 -37.42
C TYR A 115 72.82 26.16 -36.61
#